data_AF-A0A8S0GVX3-F1
#
_entry.id   AF-A0A8S0GVX3-F1
#
_cell.length_a   1.000
_cell.length_b   1.000
_cell.length_c   1.000
_cell.angle_alpha   90.00
_cell.angle_beta   90.00
_cell.angle_gamma   90.00
#
_symmetry.space_group_name_H-M   'P 1'
#
loop_
_entity.id
_entity.type
_entity.pdbx_description
1 polymer ?
#
loop_
_entity_poly.entity_id
_entity_poly.type
_entity_poly.pdbx_seq_one_letter_code
_entity_poly.pdbx_strand_id
1 'polypeptide(L)'
;MTEIVAASNLSPASQQAEKTLAIRLFGVTDIPAAMRKMNWNVAADLMQYWFDGKPWSTIDGAMTNEVKGHTALALEPYFNSAIVKMSWLVGFERANEVLNILRVAWRNGPAQEQIRKKILPQFNARTPGVYPLRFNGDARSVEIFGYCNSRSVNFGLTDEINELRAALADFNIRVFPEGRLL
;
A
#
# COMPACT_ATOMS: atom_id res chain seq x y z
N MET A 1 -0.24 30.86 -12.55
CA MET A 1 -1.66 31.15 -12.26
C MET A 1 -2.22 31.70 -13.55
N THR A 2 -3.16 31.01 -14.19
CA THR A 2 -3.67 31.42 -15.51
C THR A 2 -4.91 32.26 -15.27
N GLU A 3 -4.89 33.52 -15.71
CA GLU A 3 -6.05 34.40 -15.59
C GLU A 3 -7.04 34.05 -16.70
N ILE A 4 -8.27 33.69 -16.31
CA ILE A 4 -9.38 33.45 -17.24
C ILE A 4 -10.39 34.55 -16.98
N VAL A 5 -10.63 35.38 -17.99
CA VAL A 5 -11.64 36.45 -17.92
C VAL A 5 -13.00 35.82 -18.16
N ALA A 6 -13.89 35.86 -17.16
CA ALA A 6 -15.26 35.38 -17.27
C ALA A 6 -16.19 36.57 -17.50
N ALA A 7 -16.89 36.59 -18.65
CA ALA A 7 -17.92 37.58 -18.93
C ALA A 7 -19.28 37.10 -18.38
N SER A 8 -19.90 37.89 -17.50
CA SER A 8 -21.27 37.65 -17.06
C SER A 8 -22.26 38.14 -18.11
N ASN A 9 -23.00 37.22 -18.74
CA ASN A 9 -24.03 37.54 -19.74
C ASN A 9 -25.41 37.83 -19.12
N LEU A 10 -25.53 37.83 -17.79
CA LEU A 10 -26.80 37.97 -17.06
C LEU A 10 -27.02 39.37 -16.47
N SER A 11 -26.10 40.32 -16.70
CA SER A 11 -26.20 41.71 -16.22
C SER A 11 -26.48 42.67 -17.38
N PRO A 12 -27.23 43.77 -17.16
CA PRO A 12 -27.40 44.82 -18.18
C PRO A 12 -26.04 45.32 -18.68
N ALA A 13 -25.93 45.63 -19.98
CA ALA A 13 -24.66 46.06 -20.61
C ALA A 13 -23.99 47.28 -19.91
N SER A 14 -24.77 48.10 -19.20
CA SER A 14 -24.28 49.23 -18.39
C SER A 14 -23.64 48.84 -17.05
N GLN A 15 -23.64 47.55 -16.68
CA GLN A 15 -23.15 47.02 -15.39
C GLN A 15 -22.25 45.79 -15.54
N GLN A 16 -21.79 45.47 -16.76
CA GLN A 16 -20.80 44.41 -16.98
C GLN A 16 -19.42 44.87 -16.49
N ALA A 17 -19.19 44.75 -15.18
CA ALA A 17 -17.84 44.81 -14.64
C ALA A 17 -17.11 43.52 -15.02
N GLU A 18 -16.02 43.62 -15.76
CA GLU A 18 -15.08 42.51 -15.94
C GLU A 18 -14.57 42.09 -14.56
N LYS A 19 -14.97 40.91 -14.12
CA LYS A 19 -14.49 40.33 -12.87
C LYS A 19 -13.41 39.33 -13.23
N THR A 20 -12.15 39.71 -13.00
CA THR A 20 -11.01 38.79 -13.15
C THR A 20 -11.18 37.69 -12.11
N LEU A 21 -11.55 36.49 -12.57
CA LEU A 21 -11.61 35.31 -11.72
C LEU A 21 -10.26 34.61 -11.82
N ALA A 22 -9.55 34.55 -10.70
CA ALA A 22 -8.38 33.68 -10.57
C ALA A 22 -8.86 32.22 -10.55
N ILE A 23 -9.01 31.61 -11.72
CA ILE A 23 -9.37 30.20 -11.84
C ILE A 23 -8.10 29.37 -11.67
N ARG A 24 -7.95 28.73 -10.51
CA ARG A 24 -6.95 27.68 -10.32
C ARG A 24 -7.46 26.38 -10.92
N LEU A 25 -6.77 25.88 -11.95
CA LEU A 25 -7.00 24.55 -12.50
C LEU A 25 -6.69 23.48 -11.45
N PHE A 26 -7.55 22.47 -11.35
CA PHE A 26 -7.31 21.31 -10.49
C PHE A 26 -6.09 20.55 -11.01
N GLY A 27 -5.09 20.37 -10.14
CA GLY A 27 -3.86 19.67 -10.44
C GLY A 27 -3.77 18.30 -9.77
N VAL A 28 -2.80 17.49 -10.20
CA VAL A 28 -2.51 16.18 -9.59
C VAL A 28 -2.22 16.31 -8.09
N THR A 29 -1.62 17.42 -7.65
CA THR A 29 -1.34 17.73 -6.24
C THR A 29 -2.58 18.04 -5.42
N ASP A 30 -3.75 18.24 -6.04
CA ASP A 30 -5.02 18.43 -5.34
C ASP A 30 -5.71 17.11 -4.97
N ILE A 31 -5.29 16.00 -5.57
CA ILE A 31 -5.93 14.69 -5.36
C ILE A 31 -5.86 14.25 -3.89
N PRO A 32 -4.72 14.34 -3.16
CA PRO A 32 -4.67 13.97 -1.74
C PRO A 32 -5.65 14.81 -0.89
N ALA A 33 -5.79 16.10 -1.19
CA ALA A 33 -6.73 16.97 -0.48
C ALA A 33 -8.19 16.58 -0.77
N ALA A 34 -8.51 16.19 -2.01
CA ALA A 34 -9.83 15.68 -2.37
C ALA A 34 -10.12 14.33 -1.68
N MET A 35 -9.16 13.40 -1.66
CA MET A 35 -9.27 12.12 -0.96
C MET A 35 -9.57 12.30 0.54
N ARG A 36 -8.86 13.22 1.23
CA ARG A 36 -9.14 13.52 2.64
C ARG A 36 -10.57 14.04 2.87
N LYS A 37 -11.14 14.81 1.93
CA LYS A 37 -12.55 15.25 2.00
C LYS A 37 -13.54 14.09 1.87
N MET A 38 -13.15 13.00 1.22
CA MET A 38 -13.92 11.75 1.13
C MET A 38 -13.66 10.81 2.30
N ASN A 39 -12.89 11.25 3.30
CA ASN A 39 -12.42 10.44 4.43
C ASN A 39 -11.52 9.25 3.99
N TRP A 40 -10.77 9.42 2.89
CA TRP A 40 -9.81 8.44 2.37
C TRP A 40 -8.37 8.83 2.77
N ASN A 41 -8.13 8.91 4.06
CA ASN A 41 -6.88 9.43 4.64
C ASN A 41 -5.66 8.55 4.29
N VAL A 42 -5.78 7.22 4.35
CA VAL A 42 -4.66 6.31 4.03
C VAL A 42 -4.29 6.38 2.56
N ALA A 43 -5.28 6.45 1.66
CA ALA A 43 -5.04 6.64 0.24
C ALA A 43 -4.36 7.99 -0.04
N ALA A 44 -4.82 9.06 0.62
CA ALA A 44 -4.23 10.39 0.50
C ALA A 44 -2.77 10.41 0.96
N ASP A 45 -2.46 9.76 2.09
CA ASP A 45 -1.12 9.74 2.66
C ASP A 45 -0.16 8.89 1.81
N LEU A 46 -0.62 7.77 1.23
CA LEU A 46 0.15 7.00 0.26
C LEU A 46 0.48 7.82 -0.99
N MET A 47 -0.52 8.52 -1.55
CA MET A 47 -0.32 9.34 -2.74
C MET A 47 0.62 10.51 -2.45
N GLN A 48 0.47 11.15 -1.29
CA GLN A 48 1.37 12.22 -0.86
C GLN A 48 2.80 11.70 -0.68
N TYR A 49 2.98 10.54 -0.03
CA TYR A 49 4.29 9.90 0.12
C TYR A 49 4.94 9.59 -1.24
N TRP A 50 4.15 9.19 -2.23
CA TRP A 50 4.65 8.99 -3.60
C TRP A 50 5.07 10.31 -4.27
N PHE A 51 4.27 11.38 -4.14
CA PHE A 51 4.62 12.70 -4.70
C PHE A 51 5.85 13.33 -4.04
N ASP A 52 6.00 13.16 -2.73
CA ASP A 52 7.13 13.67 -1.95
C ASP A 52 8.39 12.81 -2.14
N GLY A 53 8.21 11.59 -2.65
CA GLY A 53 9.26 10.64 -2.93
C GLY A 53 10.21 11.07 -4.04
N LYS A 54 11.37 10.40 -4.09
CA LYS A 54 12.36 10.58 -5.16
C LYS A 54 12.31 9.39 -6.12
N PRO A 55 12.61 9.60 -7.42
CA PRO A 55 12.82 8.48 -8.32
C PRO A 55 14.01 7.63 -7.87
N TRP A 56 14.03 6.37 -8.33
CA TRP A 56 15.19 5.50 -8.14
C TRP A 56 16.42 6.05 -8.86
N SER A 57 17.62 5.64 -8.43
CA SER A 57 18.88 6.05 -9.06
C SER A 57 19.16 5.36 -10.42
N THR A 58 18.19 4.63 -10.96
CA THR A 58 18.28 4.06 -12.31
C THR A 58 18.09 5.15 -13.36
N ILE A 59 18.47 4.83 -14.60
CA ILE A 59 18.40 5.76 -15.74
C ILE A 59 16.97 6.26 -16.01
N ASP A 60 15.98 5.43 -15.76
CA ASP A 60 14.56 5.70 -15.98
C ASP A 60 13.81 6.09 -14.69
N GLY A 61 14.50 6.14 -13.55
CA GLY A 61 13.89 6.41 -12.24
C GLY A 61 13.05 5.26 -11.68
N ALA A 62 13.01 4.10 -12.32
CA ALA A 62 12.24 2.94 -11.92
C ALA A 62 13.00 2.01 -10.94
N MET A 63 12.24 1.17 -10.22
CA MET A 63 12.84 0.10 -9.41
C MET A 63 13.74 -0.82 -10.24
N THR A 64 14.83 -1.30 -9.63
CA THR A 64 15.67 -2.34 -10.24
C THR A 64 14.91 -3.67 -10.35
N ASN A 65 15.38 -4.57 -11.21
CA ASN A 65 14.74 -5.88 -11.41
C ASN A 65 14.81 -6.76 -10.16
N GLU A 66 15.85 -6.60 -9.34
CA GLU A 66 16.03 -7.33 -8.10
C GLU A 66 14.98 -6.94 -7.06
N VAL A 67 14.69 -5.64 -6.95
CA VAL A 67 13.65 -5.12 -6.06
C VAL A 67 12.26 -5.50 -6.58
N LYS A 68 12.02 -5.34 -7.89
CA LYS A 68 10.78 -5.78 -8.55
C LYS A 68 10.52 -7.28 -8.36
N GLY A 69 11.58 -8.09 -8.47
CA GLY A 69 11.54 -9.53 -8.30
C GLY A 69 11.56 -10.01 -6.85
N HIS A 70 11.61 -9.09 -5.88
CA HIS A 70 11.76 -9.39 -4.44
C HIS A 70 12.99 -10.25 -4.10
N THR A 71 14.05 -10.20 -4.91
CA THR A 71 15.36 -10.78 -4.57
C THR A 71 16.21 -9.83 -3.74
N ALA A 72 15.91 -8.53 -3.82
CA ALA A 72 16.40 -7.49 -2.92
C ALA A 72 15.23 -6.73 -2.30
N LEU A 73 15.45 -6.15 -1.11
CA LEU A 73 14.46 -5.31 -0.44
C LEU A 73 14.54 -3.88 -0.95
N ALA A 74 13.38 -3.21 -1.09
CA ALA A 74 13.35 -1.76 -1.23
C ALA A 74 13.83 -1.12 0.09
N LEU A 75 14.84 -0.26 0.03
CA LEU A 75 15.38 0.47 1.18
C LEU A 75 14.77 1.87 1.28
N GLU A 76 14.96 2.55 2.41
CA GLU A 76 14.61 3.98 2.52
C GLU A 76 15.28 4.76 1.37
N PRO A 77 14.60 5.74 0.74
CA PRO A 77 13.25 6.23 1.05
C PRO A 77 12.13 5.59 0.22
N TYR A 78 12.31 4.35 -0.28
CA TYR A 78 11.38 3.70 -1.22
C TYR A 78 10.39 2.74 -0.56
N PHE A 79 10.36 2.65 0.76
CA PHE A 79 9.37 1.87 1.51
C PHE A 79 8.82 2.66 2.68
N ASN A 80 7.57 2.37 3.07
CA ASN A 80 6.94 2.97 4.23
C ASN A 80 6.17 1.90 5.01
N SER A 81 6.40 1.82 6.32
CA SER A 81 5.68 0.90 7.22
C SER A 81 4.68 1.61 8.13
N ALA A 82 4.53 2.93 8.01
CA ALA A 82 3.73 3.78 8.89
C ALA A 82 2.32 4.06 8.38
N ILE A 83 2.12 4.13 7.05
CA ILE A 83 0.84 4.52 6.44
C ILE A 83 -0.14 3.34 6.40
N VAL A 84 0.22 2.27 5.70
CA VAL A 84 -0.65 1.08 5.59
C VAL A 84 -0.35 0.14 6.74
N LYS A 85 -1.31 0.03 7.66
CA LYS A 85 -1.24 -0.88 8.82
C LYS A 85 -2.19 -2.05 8.63
N MET A 86 -1.80 -3.23 9.13
CA MET A 86 -2.69 -4.41 9.15
C MET A 86 -3.98 -4.14 9.93
N SER A 87 -3.93 -3.34 11.01
CA SER A 87 -5.13 -2.95 11.79
C SER A 87 -6.13 -2.12 10.98
N TRP A 88 -5.66 -1.26 10.08
CA TRP A 88 -6.52 -0.54 9.14
C TRP A 88 -7.07 -1.51 8.07
N LEU A 89 -6.19 -2.35 7.51
CA LEU A 89 -6.55 -3.27 6.43
C LEU A 89 -7.67 -4.25 6.83
N VAL A 90 -7.62 -4.80 8.05
CA VAL A 90 -8.66 -5.74 8.55
C VAL A 90 -9.99 -5.07 8.85
N GLY A 91 -10.06 -3.74 8.84
CA GLY A 91 -11.31 -2.99 8.94
C GLY A 91 -12.19 -3.14 7.68
N PHE A 92 -11.61 -3.55 6.55
CA PHE A 92 -12.35 -3.79 5.31
C PHE A 92 -12.69 -5.28 5.17
N GLU A 93 -13.98 -5.58 5.03
CA GLU A 93 -14.51 -6.94 4.92
C GLU A 93 -13.75 -7.78 3.88
N ARG A 94 -13.62 -7.25 2.66
CA ARG A 94 -12.91 -7.91 1.55
C ARG A 94 -11.48 -8.34 1.90
N ALA A 95 -10.71 -7.47 2.54
CA ALA A 95 -9.33 -7.80 2.92
C ALA A 95 -9.30 -8.79 4.10
N ASN A 96 -10.23 -8.64 5.04
CA ASN A 96 -10.36 -9.50 6.20
C ASN A 96 -10.75 -10.95 5.81
N GLU A 97 -11.63 -11.13 4.83
CA GLU A 97 -12.00 -12.43 4.27
C GLU A 97 -10.78 -13.17 3.71
N VAL A 98 -9.99 -12.49 2.88
CA VAL A 98 -8.76 -13.07 2.30
C VAL A 98 -7.74 -13.39 3.39
N LEU A 99 -7.60 -12.54 4.41
CA LEU A 99 -6.73 -12.81 5.56
C LEU A 99 -7.19 -14.05 6.34
N ASN A 100 -8.50 -14.24 6.53
CA ASN A 100 -9.03 -15.42 7.22
C ASN A 100 -8.78 -16.71 6.42
N ILE A 101 -8.88 -16.66 5.10
CA ILE A 101 -8.49 -17.79 4.23
C ILE A 101 -7.00 -18.12 4.42
N LEU A 102 -6.13 -17.11 4.40
CA LEU A 102 -4.69 -17.29 4.63
C LEU A 102 -4.39 -17.91 6.00
N ARG A 103 -5.11 -17.50 7.05
CA ARG A 103 -4.98 -17.99 8.42
C ARG A 103 -5.39 -19.44 8.61
N VAL A 104 -6.24 -20.01 7.75
CA VAL A 104 -6.60 -21.44 7.80
C VAL A 104 -5.74 -22.26 6.84
N ALA A 105 -5.28 -21.66 5.74
CA ALA A 105 -4.58 -22.36 4.68
C ALA A 105 -3.11 -22.67 4.96
N TRP A 106 -2.54 -22.31 6.13
CA TRP A 106 -1.12 -22.56 6.44
C TRP A 106 -0.80 -24.03 6.73
N ARG A 107 -1.79 -24.81 7.20
CA ARG A 107 -1.61 -26.21 7.62
C ARG A 107 -1.88 -27.20 6.47
N ASN A 108 -1.20 -27.00 5.34
CA ASN A 108 -1.18 -27.96 4.24
C ASN A 108 0.25 -28.39 3.93
N GLY A 109 0.45 -29.57 3.33
CA GLY A 109 1.77 -30.15 3.08
C GLY A 109 2.75 -29.19 2.37
N PRO A 110 2.38 -28.61 1.21
CA PRO A 110 3.19 -27.62 0.52
C PRO A 110 3.55 -26.39 1.37
N ALA A 111 2.59 -25.81 2.10
CA ALA A 111 2.83 -24.66 2.96
C ALA A 111 3.79 -25.00 4.11
N GLN A 112 3.62 -26.16 4.74
CA GLN A 112 4.53 -26.64 5.79
C GLN A 112 5.96 -26.83 5.27
N GLU A 113 6.11 -27.35 4.05
CA GLU A 113 7.42 -27.50 3.42
C GLU A 113 8.07 -26.15 3.11
N GLN A 114 7.31 -25.17 2.61
CA GLN A 114 7.82 -23.81 2.42
C GLN A 114 8.23 -23.15 3.73
N ILE A 115 7.40 -23.27 4.78
CA ILE A 115 7.70 -22.76 6.12
C ILE A 115 9.01 -23.39 6.63
N ARG A 116 9.16 -24.71 6.55
CA ARG A 116 10.36 -25.43 6.97
C ARG A 116 11.60 -24.95 6.22
N LYS A 117 11.53 -24.80 4.89
CA LYS A 117 12.64 -24.31 4.05
C LYS A 117 13.09 -22.90 4.44
N LYS A 118 12.17 -22.04 4.92
CA LYS A 118 12.49 -20.67 5.36
C LYS A 118 13.01 -20.64 6.80
N ILE A 119 12.49 -21.49 7.67
CA ILE A 119 12.87 -21.53 9.09
C ILE A 119 14.22 -22.22 9.30
N LEU A 120 14.44 -23.42 8.74
CA LEU A 120 15.61 -24.24 9.06
C LEU A 120 16.95 -23.49 8.92
N PRO A 121 17.22 -22.74 7.83
CA PRO A 121 18.50 -22.03 7.69
C PRO A 121 18.76 -21.00 8.80
N GLN A 122 17.70 -20.42 9.39
CA GLN A 122 17.83 -19.40 10.43
C GLN A 122 18.08 -19.97 11.83
N PHE A 123 17.80 -21.26 12.02
CA PHE A 123 17.90 -21.95 13.31
C PHE A 123 18.89 -23.12 13.30
N ASN A 124 19.42 -23.54 12.14
CA ASN A 124 20.33 -24.69 12.01
C ASN A 124 21.61 -24.60 12.86
N ALA A 125 22.12 -23.38 13.10
CA ALA A 125 23.32 -23.17 13.91
C ALA A 125 23.03 -23.05 15.42
N ARG A 126 21.75 -23.13 15.83
CA ARG A 126 21.36 -23.00 17.23
C ARG A 126 21.38 -24.35 17.94
N THR A 127 21.60 -24.33 19.24
CA THR A 127 21.51 -25.53 20.07
C THR A 127 20.08 -26.09 20.06
N PRO A 128 19.87 -27.41 20.24
CA PRO A 128 18.54 -27.95 20.40
C PRO A 128 17.77 -27.24 21.53
N GLY A 129 16.53 -26.83 21.27
CA GLY A 129 15.74 -26.07 22.22
C GLY A 129 14.51 -25.43 21.60
N VAL A 130 13.66 -24.85 22.44
CA VAL A 130 12.41 -24.22 22.00
C VAL A 130 12.63 -22.73 21.75
N TYR A 131 12.44 -22.28 20.52
CA TYR A 131 12.65 -20.88 20.13
C TYR A 131 11.34 -20.16 19.79
N PRO A 132 11.09 -18.96 20.32
CA PRO A 132 9.98 -18.14 19.85
C PRO A 132 10.29 -17.56 18.47
N LEU A 133 9.37 -17.74 17.52
CA LEU A 133 9.35 -17.02 16.26
C LEU A 133 8.24 -15.96 16.33
N ARG A 134 8.63 -14.69 16.44
CA ARG A 134 7.74 -13.54 16.53
C ARG A 134 8.29 -12.38 15.71
N PHE A 135 7.38 -11.65 15.07
CA PHE A 135 7.62 -10.44 14.31
C PHE A 135 6.94 -9.23 14.97
N ASN A 136 6.12 -9.45 16.00
CA ASN A 136 5.52 -8.38 16.83
C ASN A 136 4.69 -7.37 16.02
N GLY A 137 4.05 -7.84 14.94
CA GLY A 137 3.27 -6.98 14.05
C GLY A 137 4.11 -6.08 13.13
N ASP A 138 5.43 -6.23 13.11
CA ASP A 138 6.29 -5.54 12.14
C ASP A 138 6.30 -6.28 10.80
N ALA A 139 5.57 -5.73 9.83
CA ALA A 139 5.49 -6.26 8.48
C ALA A 139 6.88 -6.32 7.79
N ARG A 140 7.79 -5.39 8.14
CA ARG A 140 9.12 -5.36 7.53
C ARG A 140 9.98 -6.53 7.98
N SER A 141 9.95 -6.88 9.27
CA SER A 141 10.60 -8.08 9.79
C SER A 141 10.11 -9.35 9.11
N VAL A 142 8.80 -9.45 8.82
CA VAL A 142 8.23 -10.57 8.05
C VAL A 142 8.76 -10.58 6.61
N GLU A 143 8.83 -9.43 5.95
CA GLU A 143 9.36 -9.33 4.58
C GLU A 143 10.82 -9.78 4.50
N ILE A 144 11.66 -9.37 5.46
CA ILE A 144 13.06 -9.79 5.58
C ILE A 144 13.17 -11.30 5.81
N PHE A 145 12.31 -11.85 6.67
CA PHE A 145 12.28 -13.29 6.96
C PHE A 145 11.80 -14.10 5.75
N GLY A 146 10.87 -13.52 4.99
CA GLY A 146 10.16 -14.13 3.88
C GLY A 146 8.72 -14.48 4.23
N TYR A 147 7.91 -14.70 3.18
CA TYR A 147 6.51 -15.10 3.28
C TYR A 147 6.33 -16.57 2.86
N CYS A 148 5.33 -17.27 3.41
CA CYS A 148 5.04 -18.67 3.08
C CYS A 148 3.67 -18.87 2.43
N ASN A 149 2.82 -17.85 2.44
CA ASN A 149 1.52 -17.88 1.79
C ASN A 149 1.15 -16.47 1.30
N SER A 150 0.50 -16.41 0.15
CA SER A 150 0.08 -15.17 -0.50
C SER A 150 -1.26 -15.37 -1.18
N ARG A 151 -2.15 -14.38 -1.07
CA ARG A 151 -3.41 -14.34 -1.80
C ARG A 151 -3.65 -12.92 -2.31
N SER A 152 -4.19 -12.83 -3.53
CA SER A 152 -4.60 -11.58 -4.13
C SER A 152 -5.94 -11.14 -3.56
N VAL A 153 -6.06 -9.84 -3.32
CA VAL A 153 -7.32 -9.12 -3.16
C VAL A 153 -7.53 -8.35 -4.45
N ASN A 154 -8.59 -8.69 -5.18
CA ASN A 154 -8.87 -8.10 -6.49
C ASN A 154 -10.16 -7.28 -6.45
N PHE A 155 -10.25 -6.29 -7.33
CA PHE A 155 -11.42 -5.43 -7.50
C PHE A 155 -11.98 -5.57 -8.92
N GLY A 156 -13.29 -5.83 -9.01
CA GLY A 156 -14.03 -5.80 -10.25
C GLY A 156 -14.17 -4.37 -10.80
N LEU A 157 -14.44 -4.27 -12.10
CA LEU A 157 -14.66 -2.97 -12.76
C LEU A 157 -15.85 -2.21 -12.15
N THR A 158 -16.91 -2.94 -11.79
CA THR A 158 -18.15 -2.40 -11.22
C THR A 158 -18.15 -2.32 -9.70
N ASP A 159 -17.04 -2.68 -9.04
CA ASP A 159 -16.97 -2.63 -7.59
C ASP A 159 -17.05 -1.19 -7.09
N GLU A 160 -17.52 -1.03 -5.85
CA GLU A 160 -17.51 0.25 -5.17
C GLU A 160 -16.10 0.85 -5.13
N ILE A 161 -16.03 2.16 -5.33
CA ILE A 161 -14.81 2.92 -5.11
C ILE A 161 -14.82 3.40 -3.66
N ASN A 162 -14.01 2.76 -2.83
CA ASN A 162 -13.80 3.12 -1.42
C ASN A 162 -12.32 3.36 -1.13
N GLU A 163 -12.00 3.73 0.12
CA GLU A 163 -10.62 4.03 0.53
C GLU A 163 -9.65 2.88 0.25
N LEU A 164 -10.05 1.63 0.53
CA LEU A 164 -9.19 0.45 0.30
C LEU A 164 -8.79 0.35 -1.16
N ARG A 165 -9.75 0.47 -2.08
CA ARG A 165 -9.50 0.42 -3.52
C ARG A 165 -8.64 1.61 -3.97
N ALA A 166 -8.93 2.81 -3.45
CA ALA A 166 -8.17 4.01 -3.77
C ALA A 166 -6.72 3.95 -3.28
N ALA A 167 -6.45 3.26 -2.16
CA ALA A 167 -5.13 3.13 -1.56
C ALA A 167 -4.29 2.04 -2.23
N LEU A 168 -4.85 0.84 -2.46
CA LEU A 168 -4.08 -0.34 -2.81
C LEU A 168 -4.42 -0.96 -4.17
N ALA A 169 -5.53 -0.55 -4.81
CA ALA A 169 -6.05 -1.21 -6.02
C ALA A 169 -6.05 -2.75 -5.87
N ASP A 170 -5.60 -3.50 -6.87
CA ASP A 170 -5.34 -4.94 -6.70
C ASP A 170 -4.02 -5.15 -5.97
N PHE A 171 -4.04 -5.94 -4.90
CA PHE A 171 -2.86 -6.16 -4.07
C PHE A 171 -2.77 -7.60 -3.55
N ASN A 172 -1.60 -7.98 -3.03
CA ASN A 172 -1.40 -9.28 -2.41
C ASN A 172 -1.26 -9.12 -0.89
N ILE A 173 -2.01 -9.93 -0.14
CA ILE A 173 -1.75 -10.15 1.29
C ILE A 173 -0.79 -11.33 1.41
N ARG A 174 0.32 -11.10 2.11
CA ARG A 174 1.34 -12.11 2.40
C ARG A 174 1.43 -12.32 3.90
N VAL A 175 1.60 -13.57 4.32
CA VAL A 175 1.68 -13.93 5.74
C VAL A 175 2.82 -14.90 6.02
N PHE A 176 3.28 -14.88 7.27
CA PHE A 176 4.15 -15.90 7.85
C PHE A 176 3.66 -16.25 9.26
N PRO A 177 3.61 -17.53 9.65
CA PRO A 177 3.15 -17.93 10.98
C PRO A 177 4.16 -17.55 12.08
N GLU A 178 3.63 -17.09 13.20
CA GLU A 178 4.38 -16.97 14.46
C GLU A 178 4.11 -18.19 15.35
N GLY A 179 5.06 -18.53 16.22
CA GLY A 179 4.89 -19.68 17.11
C GLY A 179 6.13 -20.05 17.91
N ARG A 180 6.12 -21.26 18.43
CA ARG A 180 7.28 -21.90 19.06
C ARG A 180 7.83 -22.96 18.12
N LEU A 181 9.12 -22.89 17.87
CA LEU A 181 9.87 -23.87 17.09
C LEU A 181 10.51 -24.86 18.07
N LEU A 182 10.30 -26.15 17.82
CA LEU A 182 10.89 -27.26 18.58
C LEU A 182 12.14 -27.79 17.87
#